data_AF-A0A7S0NT19-F1
#
_entry.id   AF-A0A7S0NT19-F1
#
_cell.length_a   1.000
_cell.length_b   1.000
_cell.length_c   1.000
_cell.angle_alpha   90.00
_cell.angle_beta   90.00
_cell.angle_gamma   90.00
#
_symmetry.space_group_name_H-M   'P 1'
#
loop_
_entity.id
_entity.type
_entity.pdbx_description
1 polymer ?
#
loop_
_entity_poly.entity_id
_entity_poly.type
_entity_poly.pdbx_seq_one_letter_code
_entity_poly.pdbx_strand_id
1 'polypeptide(L)'
;SSEGSGEYSRQMANALAVIAVVAVPWNCSRIGHRGNRKALGYHFHGEGQQRGFPLEDEEVFKHYFASPLQHNGTFLELGAHDGVTVSNTLWFERALGWHGMLIEASPIAYKSLERSRARVGNSLHNTVVCAKGQIVRYREPRSVASVTMAGIESSMPTSNKHYRDNSGRRGGFRELL
;
A
#
# COMPACT_ATOMS: atom_id res chain seq x y z
N SER A 1 1.61 29.46 14.70
CA SER A 1 2.46 28.47 14.00
C SER A 1 1.68 27.20 13.65
N SER A 2 0.47 27.37 13.10
CA SER A 2 -0.52 26.30 12.86
C SER A 2 -0.71 25.94 11.37
N GLU A 3 0.01 26.60 10.46
CA GLU A 3 -0.15 26.40 9.01
C GLU A 3 0.67 25.22 8.47
N GLY A 4 1.75 24.82 9.15
CA GLY A 4 2.66 23.77 8.65
C GLY A 4 2.15 22.33 8.80
N SER A 5 1.24 22.04 9.72
CA SER A 5 0.74 20.67 9.97
C SER A 5 -0.37 20.24 8.99
N GLY A 6 -1.16 21.21 8.51
CA GLY A 6 -2.21 20.97 7.51
C GLY A 6 -1.65 20.73 6.10
N GLU A 7 -0.53 21.36 5.77
CA GLU A 7 0.13 21.22 4.47
C GLU A 7 0.92 19.91 4.36
N TYR A 8 1.50 19.43 5.46
CA TYR A 8 2.15 18.11 5.53
C TYR A 8 1.13 16.97 5.39
N SER A 9 -0.04 17.06 6.05
CA SER A 9 -1.13 16.08 5.90
C SER A 9 -1.70 16.06 4.47
N ARG A 10 -1.77 17.22 3.80
CA ARG A 10 -2.20 17.32 2.39
C ARG A 10 -1.13 16.87 1.40
N GLN A 11 0.16 17.00 1.72
CA GLN A 11 1.26 16.46 0.91
C GLN A 11 1.34 14.93 1.02
N MET A 12 1.04 14.35 2.18
CA MET A 12 0.94 12.88 2.34
C MET A 12 -0.26 12.29 1.58
N ALA A 13 -1.37 13.03 1.50
CA ALA A 13 -2.55 12.65 0.70
C ALA A 13 -2.28 12.62 -0.83
N ASN A 14 -1.12 13.05 -1.29
CA ASN A 14 -0.71 13.03 -2.70
C ASN A 14 0.32 11.93 -3.01
N ALA A 15 0.59 11.09 -2.01
CA ALA A 15 1.39 9.90 -2.07
C ALA A 15 0.54 8.64 -1.85
N LEU A 16 -0.69 8.64 -2.38
CA LEU A 16 -1.65 7.57 -2.12
C LEU A 16 -1.21 6.27 -2.80
N ALA A 17 -0.59 5.38 -2.03
CA ALA A 17 -0.89 3.97 -2.15
C ALA A 17 -2.40 3.86 -1.91
N VAL A 18 -3.19 3.78 -2.98
CA VAL A 18 -4.63 3.58 -2.84
C VAL A 18 -4.81 2.15 -2.36
N ILE A 19 -4.94 1.98 -1.05
CA ILE A 19 -5.48 0.77 -0.49
C ILE A 19 -6.99 0.84 -0.72
N ALA A 20 -7.51 -0.02 -1.57
CA ALA A 20 -8.94 -0.28 -1.63
C ALA A 20 -9.22 -1.51 -0.75
N VAL A 21 -9.55 -1.26 0.52
CA VAL A 21 -9.95 -2.32 1.45
C VAL A 21 -11.45 -2.55 1.31
N VAL A 22 -11.85 -3.73 0.82
CA VAL A 22 -13.26 -4.09 0.63
C VAL A 22 -13.56 -5.31 1.48
N ALA A 23 -14.08 -5.10 2.69
CA ALA A 23 -14.69 -6.20 3.42
C ALA A 23 -16.04 -6.54 2.81
N VAL A 24 -16.13 -7.71 2.19
CA VAL A 24 -17.42 -8.31 1.87
C VAL A 24 -17.85 -9.08 3.12
N PRO A 25 -18.98 -8.75 3.77
CA PRO A 25 -19.44 -9.52 4.92
C PRO A 25 -19.81 -10.93 4.46
N TRP A 26 -18.90 -11.88 4.68
CA TRP A 26 -19.28 -13.29 4.77
C TRP A 26 -20.01 -13.47 6.10
N ASN A 27 -21.14 -14.17 6.07
CA ASN A 27 -22.03 -14.34 7.22
C ASN A 27 -21.28 -15.09 8.34
N CYS A 28 -20.60 -14.37 9.21
CA CYS A 28 -19.78 -14.91 10.29
C CYS A 28 -20.44 -14.56 11.62
N SER A 29 -20.86 -15.60 12.34
CA SER A 29 -21.47 -15.52 13.67
C SER A 29 -20.58 -14.72 14.64
N ARG A 30 -21.21 -13.80 15.38
CA ARG A 30 -20.58 -12.85 16.30
C ARG A 30 -19.68 -13.56 17.33
N ILE A 31 -18.39 -13.24 17.31
CA ILE A 31 -17.48 -13.48 18.44
C ILE A 31 -16.96 -12.12 18.90
N GLY A 32 -17.26 -11.76 20.14
CA GLY A 32 -16.88 -10.47 20.73
C GLY A 32 -15.49 -10.54 21.37
N HIS A 33 -14.64 -9.53 21.10
CA HIS A 33 -13.42 -9.32 21.87
C HIS A 33 -13.09 -7.84 22.06
N ARG A 34 -12.61 -7.52 23.27
CA ARG A 34 -12.11 -6.19 23.68
C ARG A 34 -10.66 -6.04 23.21
N GLY A 35 -10.39 -5.00 22.41
CA GLY A 35 -9.07 -4.72 21.86
C GLY A 35 -8.06 -4.26 22.92
N ASN A 36 -6.94 -4.98 23.00
CA ASN A 36 -5.72 -4.54 23.67
C ASN A 36 -4.72 -4.05 22.59
N ARG A 37 -3.85 -3.09 22.92
CA ARG A 37 -2.95 -2.34 22.01
C ARG A 37 -1.84 -3.18 21.32
N LYS A 38 -1.94 -4.51 21.35
CA LYS A 38 -1.12 -5.52 20.63
C LYS A 38 -2.00 -6.49 19.83
N ALA A 39 -3.12 -6.00 19.28
CA ALA A 39 -4.39 -6.71 19.22
C ALA A 39 -4.39 -8.16 18.71
N LEU A 40 -3.47 -8.57 17.83
CA LEU A 40 -3.40 -9.94 17.31
C LEU A 40 -1.98 -10.49 17.12
N GLY A 41 -0.96 -9.90 17.76
CA GLY A 41 0.43 -10.36 17.67
C GLY A 41 1.20 -9.95 16.41
N TYR A 42 0.63 -9.07 15.58
CA TYR A 42 1.25 -8.53 14.37
C TYR A 42 1.40 -7.00 14.42
N HIS A 43 2.41 -6.48 13.74
CA HIS A 43 2.69 -5.05 13.62
C HIS A 43 1.89 -4.43 12.48
N PHE A 44 1.26 -3.28 12.75
CA PHE A 44 0.81 -2.38 11.70
C PHE A 44 2.03 -1.79 10.98
N HIS A 45 1.86 -1.52 9.69
CA HIS A 45 2.81 -0.93 8.78
C HIS A 45 4.04 -1.81 8.50
N GLY A 46 3.81 -2.88 7.72
CA GLY A 46 4.89 -3.74 7.25
C GLY A 46 5.75 -4.40 8.35
N GLU A 47 6.85 -5.04 7.95
CA GLU A 47 7.93 -5.41 8.89
C GLU A 47 9.08 -4.38 8.88
N GLY A 48 9.03 -3.40 7.97
CA GLY A 48 10.02 -2.34 7.86
C GLY A 48 9.69 -1.17 8.79
N GLN A 49 10.51 -0.92 9.82
CA GLN A 49 10.39 0.28 10.65
C GLN A 49 10.84 1.54 9.88
N GLN A 50 10.05 2.02 8.93
CA GLN A 50 10.27 3.31 8.29
C GLN A 50 9.70 4.42 9.20
N ARG A 51 10.59 5.11 9.92
CA ARG A 51 10.22 6.27 10.74
C ARG A 51 9.69 7.39 9.83
N GLY A 52 8.45 7.85 10.06
CA GLY A 52 7.88 9.03 9.42
C GLY A 52 6.88 8.78 8.29
N PHE A 53 6.58 7.51 7.96
CA PHE A 53 5.45 7.17 7.08
C PHE A 53 4.14 7.04 7.87
N PRO A 54 3.00 7.43 7.29
CA PRO A 54 1.70 7.39 7.97
C PRO A 54 1.24 5.94 8.19
N LEU A 55 0.72 5.63 9.38
CA LEU A 55 0.18 4.31 9.73
C LEU A 55 -1.21 4.11 9.13
N GLU A 56 -1.30 4.11 7.80
CA GLU A 56 -2.56 4.09 7.05
C GLU A 56 -3.40 2.85 7.39
N ASP A 57 -2.78 1.70 7.52
CA ASP A 57 -3.43 0.43 7.86
C ASP A 57 -4.05 0.43 9.26
N GLU A 58 -3.37 1.03 10.23
CA GLU A 58 -3.90 1.22 11.57
C GLU A 58 -5.12 2.15 11.57
N GLU A 59 -5.04 3.27 10.84
CA GLU A 59 -6.13 4.24 10.76
C GLU A 59 -7.35 3.67 10.02
N VAL A 60 -7.13 2.93 8.93
CA VAL A 60 -8.19 2.19 8.22
C VAL A 60 -8.83 1.16 9.13
N PHE A 61 -8.03 0.38 9.88
CA PHE A 61 -8.57 -0.60 10.81
C PHE A 61 -9.44 0.06 11.88
N LYS A 62 -8.92 1.08 12.57
CA LYS A 62 -9.62 1.76 13.67
C LYS A 62 -10.98 2.33 13.25
N HIS A 63 -11.03 2.98 12.09
CA HIS A 63 -12.22 3.72 11.67
C HIS A 63 -13.28 2.84 11.00
N TYR A 64 -12.89 1.76 10.34
CA TYR A 64 -13.81 0.99 9.49
C TYR A 64 -13.98 -0.47 9.90
N PHE A 65 -12.97 -1.10 10.52
CA PHE A 65 -12.92 -2.56 10.70
C PHE A 65 -12.71 -3.02 12.15
N ALA A 66 -12.55 -2.09 13.09
CA ALA A 66 -12.33 -2.41 14.51
C ALA A 66 -13.61 -2.84 15.22
N SER A 67 -14.80 -2.42 14.75
CA SER A 67 -16.08 -2.77 15.37
C SER A 67 -17.25 -2.77 14.37
N PRO A 68 -17.93 -3.91 14.15
CA PRO A 68 -17.51 -5.24 14.61
C PRO A 68 -16.17 -5.64 13.99
N LEU A 69 -15.40 -6.47 14.70
CA LEU A 69 -14.15 -7.01 14.16
C LEU A 69 -14.44 -7.90 12.94
N GLN A 70 -13.75 -7.65 11.83
CA GLN A 70 -13.98 -8.33 10.56
C GLN A 70 -12.81 -9.26 10.20
N HIS A 71 -13.12 -10.54 10.02
CA HIS A 71 -12.18 -11.58 9.59
C HIS A 71 -12.48 -12.03 8.16
N ASN A 72 -11.47 -12.61 7.49
CA ASN A 72 -11.60 -13.17 6.14
C ASN A 72 -12.16 -12.18 5.10
N GLY A 73 -11.81 -10.90 5.23
CA GLY A 73 -12.17 -9.87 4.26
C GLY A 73 -11.27 -9.89 3.02
N THR A 74 -11.51 -8.95 2.10
CA THR A 74 -10.73 -8.82 0.87
C THR A 74 -10.05 -7.45 0.77
N PHE A 75 -8.83 -7.40 0.23
CA PHE A 75 -8.14 -6.15 -0.03
C PHE A 75 -7.65 -6.04 -1.47
N LEU A 76 -7.47 -4.80 -1.93
CA LEU A 76 -6.73 -4.43 -3.13
C LEU A 76 -5.64 -3.45 -2.71
N GLU A 77 -4.38 -3.80 -2.97
CA GLU A 77 -3.22 -2.95 -2.70
C GLU A 77 -2.59 -2.53 -4.02
N LEU A 78 -2.65 -1.23 -4.33
CA LEU A 78 -1.98 -0.63 -5.48
C LEU A 78 -0.62 -0.06 -5.05
N GLY A 79 0.44 -0.51 -5.71
CA GLY A 79 1.81 -0.17 -5.31
C GLY A 79 2.30 -1.05 -4.15
N ALA A 80 2.06 -2.37 -4.25
CA ALA A 80 2.38 -3.32 -3.18
C ALA A 80 3.89 -3.48 -2.89
N HIS A 81 4.76 -2.88 -3.71
CA HIS A 81 6.21 -2.85 -3.52
C HIS A 81 6.79 -4.27 -3.36
N ASP A 82 7.37 -4.59 -2.21
CA ASP A 82 7.97 -5.89 -1.89
C ASP A 82 7.05 -6.75 -1.02
N GLY A 83 5.82 -6.27 -0.79
CA GLY A 83 4.81 -6.93 0.01
C GLY A 83 5.03 -6.89 1.51
N VAL A 84 6.10 -6.24 2.00
CA VAL A 84 6.49 -6.32 3.41
C VAL A 84 6.94 -4.98 3.98
N THR A 85 7.86 -4.25 3.36
CA THR A 85 8.54 -3.11 4.01
C THR A 85 7.58 -1.98 4.32
N VAL A 86 6.66 -1.68 3.41
CA VAL A 86 5.65 -0.62 3.53
C VAL A 86 4.25 -1.10 3.17
N SER A 87 3.99 -2.40 3.37
CA SER A 87 2.69 -2.94 3.01
C SER A 87 1.63 -2.49 3.99
N ASN A 88 0.55 -1.97 3.42
CA ASN A 88 -0.64 -1.54 4.13
C ASN A 88 -1.64 -2.70 4.35
N THR A 89 -1.45 -3.84 3.69
CA THR A 89 -2.37 -5.00 3.80
C THR A 89 -1.75 -6.20 4.50
N LEU A 90 -0.45 -6.17 4.79
CA LEU A 90 0.26 -7.24 5.49
C LEU A 90 -0.38 -7.57 6.84
N TRP A 91 -0.74 -6.53 7.60
CA TRP A 91 -1.37 -6.71 8.90
C TRP A 91 -2.76 -7.34 8.76
N PHE A 92 -3.62 -6.86 7.86
CA PHE A 92 -4.94 -7.44 7.63
C PHE A 92 -4.86 -8.91 7.22
N GLU A 93 -3.91 -9.28 6.36
CA GLU A 93 -3.69 -10.68 5.99
C GLU A 93 -3.33 -11.53 7.21
N ARG A 94 -2.30 -11.12 7.96
CA ARG A 94 -1.74 -11.95 9.02
C ARG A 94 -2.60 -12.00 10.27
N ALA A 95 -3.16 -10.86 10.65
CA ALA A 95 -3.95 -10.70 11.86
C ALA A 95 -5.39 -11.17 11.66
N LEU A 96 -6.01 -10.83 10.53
CA LEU A 96 -7.44 -11.01 10.33
C LEU A 96 -7.78 -12.13 9.32
N GLY A 97 -6.78 -12.75 8.69
CA GLY A 97 -6.99 -13.80 7.69
C GLY A 97 -7.52 -13.28 6.36
N TRP A 98 -7.36 -11.97 6.10
CA TRP A 98 -7.80 -11.38 4.84
C TRP A 98 -6.91 -11.84 3.70
N HIS A 99 -7.44 -11.81 2.48
CA HIS A 99 -6.68 -12.13 1.28
C HIS A 99 -7.04 -11.15 0.17
N GLY A 100 -6.22 -11.00 -0.86
CA GLY A 100 -6.48 -9.92 -1.80
C GLY A 100 -5.68 -9.90 -3.06
N MET A 101 -5.85 -8.80 -3.79
CA MET A 101 -5.13 -8.50 -5.02
C MET A 101 -4.01 -7.50 -4.71
N LEU A 102 -2.78 -7.86 -5.03
CA LEU A 102 -1.62 -6.98 -4.87
C LEU A 102 -1.07 -6.65 -6.26
N ILE A 103 -1.05 -5.36 -6.59
CA ILE A 103 -0.60 -4.86 -7.88
C ILE A 103 0.67 -4.04 -7.66
N GLU A 104 1.73 -4.40 -8.38
CA GLU A 104 2.99 -3.66 -8.37
C GLU A 104 3.54 -3.54 -9.79
N ALA A 105 3.76 -2.31 -10.26
CA ALA A 105 4.19 -2.06 -11.63
C ALA A 105 5.69 -2.31 -11.85
N SER A 106 6.53 -2.09 -10.81
CA SER A 106 7.97 -2.35 -10.86
C SER A 106 8.25 -3.86 -10.90
N PRO A 107 8.83 -4.41 -11.98
CA PRO A 107 9.13 -5.83 -12.07
C PRO A 107 10.17 -6.28 -11.03
N ILE A 108 11.02 -5.36 -10.58
CA ILE A 108 12.05 -5.65 -9.56
C ILE A 108 11.39 -5.79 -8.19
N ALA A 109 10.52 -4.85 -7.81
CA ALA A 109 9.78 -4.91 -6.55
C ALA A 109 8.81 -6.11 -6.55
N TYR A 110 8.12 -6.32 -7.67
CA TYR A 110 7.21 -7.44 -7.88
C TYR A 110 7.86 -8.81 -7.64
N LYS A 111 9.11 -9.02 -8.07
CA LYS A 111 9.84 -10.26 -7.77
C LYS A 111 10.04 -10.50 -6.27
N SER A 112 10.21 -9.44 -5.49
CA SER A 112 10.27 -9.53 -4.03
C SER A 112 8.89 -9.80 -3.43
N LEU A 113 7.86 -9.13 -3.96
CA LEU A 113 6.45 -9.36 -3.61
C LEU A 113 6.02 -10.82 -3.82
N GLU A 114 6.40 -11.44 -4.94
CA GLU A 114 6.10 -12.85 -5.18
C GLU A 114 6.70 -13.75 -4.10
N ARG A 115 7.94 -13.50 -3.70
CA ARG A 115 8.63 -14.29 -2.67
C ARG A 115 8.00 -14.12 -1.29
N SER A 116 7.49 -12.94 -0.98
CA SER A 116 6.97 -12.61 0.35
C SER A 116 5.47 -12.87 0.51
N ARG A 117 4.69 -12.76 -0.57
CA ARG A 117 3.21 -12.72 -0.54
C ARG A 117 2.51 -13.73 -1.45
N ALA A 118 3.23 -14.62 -2.14
CA ALA A 118 2.62 -15.76 -2.84
C ALA A 118 2.11 -16.81 -1.86
N ARG A 119 0.96 -16.51 -1.25
CA ARG A 119 0.22 -17.39 -0.33
C ARG A 119 -1.13 -17.76 -0.93
N VAL A 120 -1.72 -18.83 -0.42
CA VAL A 120 -3.08 -19.25 -0.78
C VAL A 120 -4.05 -18.10 -0.47
N GLY A 121 -4.79 -17.64 -1.49
CA GLY A 121 -5.79 -16.57 -1.37
C GLY A 121 -5.37 -15.23 -2.00
N ASN A 122 -4.07 -14.98 -2.17
CA ASN A 122 -3.61 -13.75 -2.83
C ASN A 122 -3.46 -13.91 -4.34
N SER A 123 -3.83 -12.86 -5.07
CA SER A 123 -3.54 -12.69 -6.49
C SER A 123 -2.52 -11.57 -6.67
N LEU A 124 -1.42 -11.86 -7.36
CA LEU A 124 -0.32 -10.93 -7.58
C LEU A 124 -0.28 -10.54 -9.05
N HIS A 125 -0.16 -9.25 -9.35
CA HIS A 125 -0.09 -8.76 -10.72
C HIS A 125 1.04 -7.75 -10.92
N ASN A 126 1.94 -8.04 -11.87
CA ASN A 126 2.95 -7.07 -12.31
C ASN A 126 2.39 -6.16 -13.39
N THR A 127 1.60 -5.16 -12.99
CA THR A 127 0.91 -4.27 -13.93
C THR A 127 0.70 -2.89 -13.32
N VAL A 128 0.22 -1.96 -14.16
CA VAL A 128 -0.22 -0.63 -13.76
C VAL A 128 -1.73 -0.53 -13.93
N VAL A 129 -2.41 0.14 -13.01
CA VAL A 129 -3.84 0.42 -13.15
C VAL A 129 -4.02 1.76 -13.83
N CYS A 130 -4.67 1.76 -15.00
CA CYS A 130 -5.00 2.96 -15.77
C CYS A 130 -6.36 2.82 -16.46
N ALA A 131 -6.84 3.86 -17.15
CA ALA A 131 -8.07 3.72 -17.93
C ALA A 131 -7.84 2.79 -19.12
N LYS A 132 -8.88 2.04 -19.50
CA LYS A 132 -8.79 0.99 -20.53
C LYS A 132 -8.24 1.55 -21.85
N GLY A 133 -7.29 0.83 -22.44
CA GLY A 133 -6.74 1.13 -23.77
C GLY A 133 -5.71 2.25 -23.79
N GLN A 134 -5.14 2.62 -22.63
CA GLN A 134 -4.12 3.66 -22.54
C GLN A 134 -2.73 3.05 -22.36
N ILE A 135 -1.77 3.54 -23.13
CA ILE A 135 -0.35 3.41 -22.79
C ILE A 135 -0.01 4.55 -21.85
N VAL A 136 0.56 4.20 -20.69
CA VAL A 136 0.92 5.18 -19.66
C VAL A 136 2.42 5.24 -19.46
N ARG A 137 2.91 6.46 -19.25
CA ARG A 137 4.29 6.70 -18.84
C ARG A 137 4.39 6.52 -17.33
N TYR A 138 4.92 5.39 -16.91
CA TYR A 138 5.13 5.06 -15.51
C TYR A 138 6.52 5.49 -15.06
N ARG A 139 6.59 6.18 -13.93
CA ARG A 139 7.81 6.57 -13.25
C ARG A 139 8.14 5.56 -12.18
N GLU A 140 9.35 5.00 -12.24
CA GLU A 140 9.81 3.99 -11.29
C GLU A 140 11.08 4.43 -10.52
N PRO A 141 11.24 3.99 -9.26
CA PRO A 141 12.48 4.13 -8.51
C PRO A 141 13.59 3.29 -9.14
N ARG A 142 14.84 3.76 -9.08
CA ARG A 142 16.00 2.98 -9.56
C ARG A 142 16.37 1.80 -8.66
N SER A 143 15.86 1.79 -7.42
CA SER A 143 16.17 0.77 -6.43
C SER A 143 14.95 0.47 -5.58
N VAL A 144 14.72 -0.81 -5.32
CA VAL A 144 13.74 -1.30 -4.34
C VAL A 144 14.07 -0.90 -2.91
N ALA A 145 15.31 -0.49 -2.62
CA ALA A 145 15.63 0.09 -1.31
C ALA A 145 15.05 1.50 -1.14
N SER A 146 14.62 2.13 -2.23
CA SER A 146 14.07 3.48 -2.25
C SER A 146 12.54 3.39 -2.19
N VAL A 147 11.99 3.49 -0.99
CA VAL A 147 10.54 3.65 -0.76
C VAL A 147 10.14 5.05 -1.20
N THR A 148 10.03 5.24 -2.50
CA THR A 148 9.87 6.55 -3.11
C THR A 148 8.71 6.54 -4.06
N MET A 149 8.16 7.72 -4.32
CA MET A 149 6.97 7.88 -5.13
C MET A 149 7.17 7.33 -6.55
N ALA A 150 6.36 6.32 -6.88
CA ALA A 150 6.23 5.72 -8.19
C ALA A 150 4.79 5.90 -8.68
N GLY A 151 4.56 5.87 -9.98
CA GLY A 151 3.21 6.10 -10.52
C GLY A 151 3.18 6.62 -11.95
N ILE A 152 1.96 6.80 -12.46
CA ILE A 152 1.72 7.38 -13.78
C ILE A 152 2.08 8.87 -13.76
N GLU A 153 2.98 9.29 -14.65
CA GLU A 153 3.53 10.67 -14.64
C GLU A 153 2.44 11.73 -14.81
N SER A 154 1.43 11.47 -15.64
CA SER A 154 0.34 12.41 -15.88
C SER A 154 -0.56 12.60 -14.66
N SER A 155 -0.70 11.59 -13.78
CA SER A 155 -1.51 11.66 -12.57
C SER A 155 -0.72 12.13 -11.34
N MET A 156 0.61 12.25 -11.44
CA MET A 156 1.42 12.76 -10.34
C MET A 156 1.20 14.27 -10.13
N PRO A 157 1.09 14.74 -8.88
CA PRO A 157 1.14 16.17 -8.57
C PRO A 157 2.46 16.79 -9.04
N THR A 158 2.43 18.06 -9.42
CA THR A 158 3.61 18.78 -9.97
C THR A 158 4.81 18.77 -9.02
N SER A 159 4.55 18.82 -7.70
CA SER A 159 5.58 18.69 -6.65
C SER A 159 6.35 17.36 -6.74
N ASN A 160 5.68 16.29 -7.16
CA ASN A 160 6.23 14.93 -7.19
C ASN A 160 6.89 14.61 -8.54
N LYS A 161 6.62 15.39 -9.60
CA LYS A 161 7.24 15.22 -10.92
C LYS A 161 8.75 15.52 -10.93
N HIS A 162 9.22 16.30 -9.95
CA HIS A 162 10.63 16.63 -9.77
C HIS A 162 11.37 15.72 -8.78
N TYR A 163 10.69 14.69 -8.25
CA TYR A 163 11.28 13.78 -7.29
C TYR A 163 12.57 13.16 -7.83
N ARG A 164 13.64 13.31 -7.04
CA ARG A 164 14.96 12.73 -7.27
C ARG A 164 15.18 11.68 -6.20
N ASP A 165 15.78 10.56 -6.58
CA ASP A 165 16.22 9.56 -5.61
C ASP A 165 17.25 10.15 -4.64
N ASN A 166 17.61 9.39 -3.59
CA ASN A 166 18.62 9.80 -2.61
C ASN A 166 20.01 10.08 -3.21
N SER A 167 20.24 9.75 -4.49
CA SER A 167 21.47 10.09 -5.23
C SER A 167 21.34 11.35 -6.09
N GLY A 168 20.24 12.10 -5.96
CA GLY A 168 19.99 13.33 -6.71
C GLY A 168 19.63 13.11 -8.18
N ARG A 169 19.38 11.86 -8.61
CA ARG A 169 19.06 11.50 -9.99
C ARG A 169 17.56 11.34 -10.19
N ARG A 170 17.08 11.67 -11.38
CA ARG A 170 15.68 11.39 -11.76
C ARG A 170 15.49 9.88 -11.93
N GLY A 171 14.34 9.39 -11.48
CA GLY A 171 13.87 8.02 -11.72
C GLY A 171 13.77 7.69 -13.21
N GLY A 172 13.65 6.39 -13.51
CA GLY A 172 13.45 5.90 -14.87
C GLY A 172 12.01 6.09 -15.34
N PHE A 173 11.80 5.96 -16.65
CA PHE A 173 10.48 5.91 -17.24
C PHE A 173 10.32 4.62 -18.03
N ARG A 174 9.14 4.03 -17.92
CA ARG A 174 8.70 2.90 -18.75
C ARG A 174 7.32 3.21 -19.30
N GLU A 175 7.10 2.83 -20.55
CA GLU A 175 5.76 2.79 -21.12
C GLU A 175 5.15 1.44 -20.78
N LEU A 176 3.98 1.48 -20.17
CA LEU A 176 3.21 0.32 -19.76
C LEU A 176 1.84 0.38 -20.44
N LEU A 177 1.37 -0.78 -20.88
CA LEU A 177 0.09 -0.97 -21.55
C LEU A 177 -0.92 -1.62 -20.60
#